data_AF-A0A554VR95-F1
#
_entry.id   AF-A0A554VR95-F1
#
_cell.length_a   1.000
_cell.length_b   1.000
_cell.length_c   1.000
_cell.angle_alpha   90.00
_cell.angle_beta   90.00
_cell.angle_gamma   90.00
#
_symmetry.space_group_name_H-M   'P 1'
#
loop_
_entity.id
_entity.type
_entity.pdbx_description
1 polymer ?
#
loop_
_entity_poly.entity_id
_entity_poly.type
_entity_poly.pdbx_seq_one_letter_code
_entity_poly.pdbx_strand_id
1 'polypeptide(L)'
;MKKIILCFFVVTSLAFIACQEEERELITPAEDTTIPKNSQLAGLMKNIVTHDGSYDDVVDNANCFSINLPYTILLNGNEVIIDQIDDYDNLSNSDVIEIQFPITITLLNHQEEPVASQLALAVFAGSCKSVDDDIECIDFIYPVQFSTFDSNTNQLQTVDIDHDAVLFRFMSDLNDNTSVSINYPIDLLLHNGEKVDAQHNEELLSSIMDVASACDENDN
;
A
#
# COMPACT_ATOMS: atom_id res chain seq x y z
N MET A 1 45.59 -65.85 24.59
CA MET A 1 44.24 -65.50 25.06
C MET A 1 44.00 -63.98 25.11
N LYS A 2 44.92 -63.15 25.64
CA LYS A 2 44.79 -61.67 25.62
C LYS A 2 44.68 -61.01 24.22
N LYS A 3 45.32 -61.55 23.19
CA LYS A 3 45.25 -61.00 21.81
C LYS A 3 43.92 -61.28 21.09
N ILE A 4 43.20 -62.35 21.46
CA ILE A 4 41.90 -62.72 20.87
C ILE A 4 40.78 -61.86 21.46
N ILE A 5 40.89 -61.51 22.75
CA ILE A 5 39.94 -60.64 23.44
C ILE A 5 40.03 -59.19 22.93
N LEU A 6 41.22 -58.72 22.53
CA LEU A 6 41.40 -57.39 21.96
C LEU A 6 40.78 -57.26 20.56
N CYS A 7 40.82 -58.32 19.74
CA CYS A 7 40.17 -58.29 18.42
C CYS A 7 38.64 -58.29 18.52
N PHE A 8 38.06 -58.92 19.55
CA PHE A 8 36.61 -58.96 19.72
C PHE A 8 36.01 -57.58 20.09
N PHE A 9 36.77 -56.76 20.83
CA PHE A 9 36.34 -55.42 21.25
C PHE A 9 36.43 -54.37 20.13
N VAL A 10 37.36 -54.53 19.19
CA VAL A 10 37.50 -53.62 18.04
C VAL A 10 36.37 -53.85 17.03
N VAL A 11 35.99 -55.11 16.79
CA VAL A 11 34.94 -55.46 15.80
C VAL A 11 33.53 -55.05 16.26
N THR A 12 33.25 -55.02 17.56
CA THR A 12 31.95 -54.56 18.09
C THR A 12 31.78 -53.04 18.04
N SER A 13 32.87 -52.26 17.94
CA SER A 13 32.79 -50.79 17.82
C SER A 13 32.48 -50.30 16.40
N LEU A 14 32.68 -51.14 15.37
CA LEU A 14 32.41 -50.77 13.97
C LEU A 14 30.96 -51.01 13.52
N ALA A 15 30.08 -51.54 14.37
CA ALA A 15 28.70 -51.88 14.01
C ALA A 15 27.68 -50.73 14.23
N PHE A 16 28.12 -49.55 14.68
CA PHE A 16 27.25 -48.39 14.92
C PHE A 16 27.46 -47.24 13.92
N ILE A 17 27.79 -47.55 12.66
CA ILE A 17 27.65 -46.57 11.58
C ILE A 17 26.17 -46.52 11.22
N ALA A 18 25.38 -45.84 12.06
CA ALA A 18 24.06 -45.38 11.67
C ALA A 18 24.27 -44.31 10.59
N CYS A 19 24.13 -44.70 9.32
CA CYS A 19 23.88 -43.74 8.28
C CYS A 19 22.50 -43.15 8.60
N GLN A 20 22.48 -41.93 9.13
CA GLN A 20 21.25 -41.18 9.22
C GLN A 20 20.77 -40.98 7.77
N GLU A 21 19.65 -41.59 7.40
CA GLU A 21 18.96 -41.20 6.17
C GLU A 21 18.49 -39.77 6.38
N GLU A 22 19.26 -38.80 5.86
CA GLU A 22 18.75 -37.46 5.62
C GLU A 22 17.65 -37.58 4.56
N GLU A 23 16.39 -37.62 4.98
CA GLU A 23 15.30 -37.17 4.11
C GLU A 23 15.61 -35.72 3.76
N ARG A 24 16.19 -35.51 2.58
CA ARG A 24 16.12 -34.20 1.94
C ARG A 24 14.68 -34.04 1.49
N GLU A 25 13.86 -33.45 2.36
CA GLU A 25 12.73 -32.69 1.85
C GLU A 25 13.30 -31.71 0.83
N LEU A 26 12.88 -31.87 -0.42
CA LEU A 26 12.96 -30.82 -1.40
C LEU A 26 12.08 -29.71 -0.85
N ILE A 27 12.67 -28.84 -0.04
CA ILE A 27 12.12 -27.51 0.19
C ILE A 27 12.10 -26.92 -1.22
N THR A 28 10.93 -26.89 -1.85
CA THR A 28 10.67 -25.90 -2.90
C THR A 28 11.22 -24.59 -2.37
N PRO A 29 11.99 -23.81 -3.15
CA PRO A 29 12.43 -22.50 -2.69
C PRO A 29 11.17 -21.84 -2.14
N ALA A 30 11.17 -21.47 -0.86
CA ALA A 30 10.05 -20.73 -0.33
C ALA A 30 9.88 -19.55 -1.29
N GLU A 31 8.70 -19.44 -1.91
CA GLU A 31 8.32 -18.25 -2.67
C GLU A 31 8.80 -17.06 -1.85
N ASP A 32 9.59 -16.16 -2.46
CA ASP A 32 10.18 -15.06 -1.71
C ASP A 32 9.04 -14.12 -1.27
N THR A 33 8.57 -14.36 -0.05
CA THR A 33 7.48 -13.59 0.56
C THR A 33 7.94 -12.20 0.98
N THR A 34 9.25 -11.94 0.96
CA THR A 34 9.81 -10.65 1.35
C THR A 34 9.47 -9.62 0.29
N ILE A 35 9.06 -8.44 0.74
CA ILE A 35 8.82 -7.26 -0.09
C ILE A 35 9.96 -6.28 0.20
N PRO A 36 10.97 -6.18 -0.69
CA PRO A 36 12.00 -5.17 -0.55
C PRO A 36 11.38 -3.77 -0.61
N LYS A 37 11.81 -2.87 0.26
CA LYS A 37 11.31 -1.48 0.35
C LYS A 37 11.30 -0.74 -1.00
N ASN A 38 12.33 -0.95 -1.82
CA ASN A 38 12.47 -0.31 -3.13
C ASN A 38 12.08 -1.24 -4.29
N SER A 39 11.33 -2.31 -4.01
CA SER A 39 10.78 -3.17 -5.06
C SER A 39 9.65 -2.47 -5.81
N GLN A 40 9.40 -2.92 -7.03
CA GLN A 40 8.26 -2.47 -7.81
C GLN A 40 6.94 -2.69 -7.05
N LEU A 41 6.79 -3.87 -6.43
CA LEU A 41 5.59 -4.19 -5.65
C LEU A 41 5.38 -3.21 -4.49
N ALA A 42 6.42 -2.88 -3.72
CA ALA A 42 6.30 -1.90 -2.64
C ALA A 42 5.87 -0.51 -3.14
N GLY A 43 6.38 -0.08 -4.29
CA GLY A 43 5.97 1.17 -4.93
C GLY A 43 4.50 1.14 -5.35
N LEU A 44 4.08 0.10 -6.07
CA LEU A 44 2.70 -0.06 -6.52
C LEU A 44 1.71 -0.15 -5.36
N MET A 45 2.04 -0.90 -4.30
CA MET A 45 1.21 -0.96 -3.10
C MET A 45 1.03 0.42 -2.46
N LYS A 46 2.07 1.26 -2.49
CA LYS A 46 1.99 2.63 -1.97
C LYS A 46 1.12 3.51 -2.87
N ASN A 47 1.23 3.35 -4.18
CA ASN A 47 0.44 4.09 -5.16
C ASN A 47 -1.06 3.79 -5.02
N ILE A 48 -1.43 2.52 -4.84
CA ILE A 48 -2.82 2.10 -4.58
C ILE A 48 -3.43 2.81 -3.36
N VAL A 49 -2.66 2.96 -2.29
CA VAL A 49 -3.15 3.47 -1.00
C VAL A 49 -2.90 4.98 -0.86
N THR A 50 -2.46 5.64 -1.92
CA THR A 50 -2.25 7.10 -1.92
C THR A 50 -3.62 7.77 -1.93
N HIS A 51 -3.75 8.91 -1.22
CA HIS A 51 -5.00 9.67 -1.23
C HIS A 51 -5.18 10.32 -2.60
N ASP A 52 -6.22 9.92 -3.34
CA ASP A 52 -6.67 10.56 -4.57
C ASP A 52 -7.34 11.91 -4.26
N GLY A 53 -6.84 12.98 -4.88
CA GLY A 53 -7.37 14.34 -4.77
C GLY A 53 -8.11 14.84 -6.01
N SER A 54 -8.21 14.04 -7.07
CA SER A 54 -8.75 14.48 -8.36
C SER A 54 -10.25 14.80 -8.35
N TYR A 55 -11.00 14.16 -7.44
CA TYR A 55 -12.47 14.24 -7.43
C TYR A 55 -13.04 15.65 -7.17
N ASP A 56 -12.26 16.60 -6.64
CA ASP A 56 -12.65 17.99 -6.43
C ASP A 56 -11.85 19.02 -7.23
N ASP A 57 -11.16 18.57 -8.28
CA ASP A 57 -10.39 19.42 -9.21
C ASP A 57 -11.22 20.57 -9.82
N VAL A 58 -12.53 20.37 -9.99
CA VAL A 58 -13.45 21.41 -10.46
C VAL A 58 -13.49 22.63 -9.53
N VAL A 59 -13.12 22.47 -8.25
CA VAL A 59 -13.12 23.53 -7.25
C VAL A 59 -11.72 24.09 -6.98
N ASP A 60 -10.70 23.24 -6.84
CA ASP A 60 -9.36 23.68 -6.42
C ASP A 60 -8.28 23.63 -7.51
N ASN A 61 -8.56 22.96 -8.62
CA ASN A 61 -7.67 22.73 -9.76
C ASN A 61 -6.36 22.00 -9.36
N ALA A 62 -6.45 20.97 -8.51
CA ALA A 62 -5.29 20.30 -7.94
C ALA A 62 -5.51 18.82 -7.56
N ASN A 63 -5.12 17.91 -8.46
CA ASN A 63 -5.27 16.46 -8.26
C ASN A 63 -4.53 15.85 -7.05
N CYS A 64 -3.59 16.56 -6.43
CA CYS A 64 -2.70 16.00 -5.42
C CYS A 64 -3.13 16.23 -3.95
N PHE A 65 -4.33 16.77 -3.74
CA PHE A 65 -4.99 16.86 -2.45
C PHE A 65 -6.48 17.07 -2.68
N SER A 66 -7.29 16.93 -1.64
CA SER A 66 -8.71 17.29 -1.69
C SER A 66 -9.09 18.20 -0.53
N ILE A 67 -10.21 18.90 -0.65
CA ILE A 67 -10.81 19.70 0.42
C ILE A 67 -11.70 18.83 1.31
N ASN A 68 -11.47 18.87 2.62
CA ASN A 68 -12.28 18.13 3.59
C ASN A 68 -13.70 18.69 3.66
N LEU A 69 -14.68 17.79 3.46
CA LEU A 69 -16.09 18.11 3.57
C LEU A 69 -16.55 18.22 5.05
N PRO A 70 -17.55 19.07 5.36
CA PRO A 70 -18.17 20.03 4.47
C PRO A 70 -17.42 21.37 4.42
N TYR A 71 -17.56 22.10 3.31
CA TYR A 71 -17.10 23.49 3.19
C TYR A 71 -18.06 24.33 2.34
N THR A 72 -17.85 25.64 2.31
CA THR A 72 -18.73 26.58 1.62
C THR A 72 -18.03 27.20 0.42
N ILE A 73 -18.74 27.33 -0.69
CA ILE A 73 -18.33 28.08 -1.88
C ILE A 73 -19.33 29.19 -2.20
N LEU A 74 -18.90 30.19 -2.97
CA LEU A 74 -19.78 31.07 -3.72
C LEU A 74 -19.83 30.58 -5.17
N LEU A 75 -20.95 29.99 -5.56
CA LEU A 75 -21.22 29.56 -6.92
C LEU A 75 -21.98 30.67 -7.65
N ASN A 76 -21.33 31.32 -8.61
CA ASN A 76 -21.90 32.44 -9.36
C ASN A 76 -22.46 33.55 -8.43
N GLY A 77 -21.80 33.75 -7.28
CA GLY A 77 -22.16 34.73 -6.25
C GLY A 77 -23.20 34.28 -5.22
N ASN A 78 -23.71 33.04 -5.29
CA ASN A 78 -24.62 32.48 -4.29
C ASN A 78 -23.88 31.48 -3.39
N GLU A 79 -24.17 31.52 -2.10
CA GLU A 79 -23.58 30.60 -1.12
C GLU A 79 -24.15 29.19 -1.30
N VAL A 80 -23.25 28.21 -1.45
CA VAL A 80 -23.54 26.78 -1.57
C VAL A 80 -22.62 26.03 -0.61
N ILE A 81 -23.17 25.04 0.09
CA ILE A 81 -22.39 24.12 0.94
C ILE A 81 -22.15 22.87 0.11
N ILE A 82 -20.90 22.42 0.07
CA ILE A 82 -20.50 21.11 -0.43
C ILE A 82 -20.35 20.21 0.80
N ASP A 83 -21.19 19.18 0.93
CA ASP A 83 -21.18 18.29 2.10
C ASP A 83 -21.05 16.80 1.77
N GLN A 84 -21.09 16.45 0.48
CA GLN A 84 -20.90 15.10 -0.05
C GLN A 84 -20.22 15.14 -1.42
N ILE A 85 -19.59 14.04 -1.82
CA ILE A 85 -18.88 13.92 -3.10
C ILE A 85 -19.82 14.18 -4.29
N ASP A 86 -21.05 13.65 -4.26
CA ASP A 86 -22.05 13.84 -5.31
C ASP A 86 -22.43 15.32 -5.58
N ASP A 87 -22.08 16.26 -4.69
CA ASP A 87 -22.34 17.68 -4.93
C ASP A 87 -21.47 18.23 -6.07
N TYR A 88 -20.29 17.65 -6.32
CA TYR A 88 -19.38 18.04 -7.40
C TYR A 88 -19.97 17.81 -8.80
N ASP A 89 -20.87 16.83 -8.96
CA ASP A 89 -21.59 16.57 -10.22
C ASP A 89 -22.44 17.76 -10.70
N ASN A 90 -22.76 18.69 -9.79
CA ASN A 90 -23.54 19.88 -10.09
C ASN A 90 -22.67 21.10 -10.47
N LEU A 91 -21.35 20.94 -10.47
CA LEU A 91 -20.39 21.98 -10.80
C LEU A 91 -19.82 21.78 -12.21
N SER A 92 -19.31 22.85 -12.79
CA SER A 92 -18.69 22.83 -14.11
C SER A 92 -17.45 23.72 -14.13
N ASN A 93 -16.46 23.36 -14.95
CA ASN A 93 -15.28 24.17 -15.26
C ASN A 93 -15.60 25.58 -15.82
N SER A 94 -16.86 25.81 -16.24
CA SER A 94 -17.33 27.13 -16.69
C SER A 94 -17.85 28.03 -15.57
N ASP A 95 -18.08 27.48 -14.37
CA ASP A 95 -18.63 28.22 -13.24
C ASP A 95 -17.62 29.17 -12.61
N VAL A 96 -18.13 30.25 -12.03
CA VAL A 96 -17.32 31.12 -11.17
C VAL A 96 -17.48 30.62 -9.74
N ILE A 97 -16.44 29.96 -9.24
CA ILE A 97 -16.39 29.34 -7.91
C ILE A 97 -15.40 30.12 -7.03
N GLU A 98 -15.85 30.54 -5.85
CA GLU A 98 -14.98 31.15 -4.83
C GLU A 98 -15.10 30.41 -3.49
N ILE A 99 -14.03 29.75 -3.06
CA ILE A 99 -14.00 29.01 -1.79
C ILE A 99 -14.05 29.98 -0.60
N GLN A 100 -14.91 29.69 0.37
CA GLN A 100 -14.97 30.41 1.64
C GLN A 100 -14.01 29.79 2.65
N PHE A 101 -12.96 30.54 2.97
CA PHE A 101 -11.93 30.12 3.93
C PHE A 101 -12.32 30.43 5.39
N PRO A 102 -11.77 29.70 6.37
CA PRO A 102 -10.76 28.65 6.24
C PRO A 102 -11.35 27.29 5.81
N ILE A 103 -10.51 26.47 5.19
CA ILE A 103 -10.78 25.07 4.86
C ILE A 103 -9.66 24.18 5.42
N THR A 104 -9.85 22.87 5.37
CA THR A 104 -8.80 21.87 5.61
C THR A 104 -8.66 21.04 4.34
N ILE A 105 -7.43 20.71 3.96
CA ILE A 105 -7.15 19.81 2.84
C ILE A 105 -6.52 18.51 3.33
N THR A 106 -6.73 17.41 2.61
CA THR A 106 -6.04 16.13 2.80
C THR A 106 -5.05 15.91 1.66
N LEU A 107 -3.77 15.77 1.99
CA LEU A 107 -2.68 15.55 1.03
C LEU A 107 -2.57 14.09 0.61
N LEU A 108 -1.84 13.79 -0.48
CA LEU A 108 -1.51 12.42 -0.96
C LEU A 108 -1.10 11.42 0.15
N ASN A 109 -0.44 11.89 1.20
CA ASN A 109 0.03 11.08 2.32
C ASN A 109 -0.96 10.97 3.48
N HIS A 110 -2.23 11.30 3.25
CA HIS A 110 -3.32 11.34 4.22
C HIS A 110 -3.11 12.32 5.39
N GLN A 111 -2.18 13.27 5.26
CA GLN A 111 -2.03 14.34 6.25
C GLN A 111 -3.00 15.48 5.96
N GLU A 112 -3.62 16.00 7.01
CA GLU A 112 -4.52 17.13 6.92
C GLU A 112 -3.78 18.45 7.21
N GLU A 113 -4.01 19.46 6.38
CA GLU A 113 -3.42 20.79 6.55
C GLU A 113 -4.50 21.88 6.51
N PRO A 114 -4.54 22.81 7.49
CA PRO A 114 -5.48 23.93 7.47
C PRO A 114 -5.02 25.00 6.47
N VAL A 115 -5.94 25.47 5.62
CA VAL A 115 -5.68 26.49 4.61
C VAL A 115 -6.53 27.72 4.90
N ALA A 116 -5.87 28.87 5.06
CA ALA A 116 -6.52 30.10 5.51
C ALA A 116 -6.93 31.07 4.39
N SER A 117 -6.50 30.84 3.14
CA SER A 117 -6.78 31.74 2.01
C SER A 117 -6.53 31.09 0.65
N GLN A 118 -7.11 31.67 -0.41
CA GLN A 118 -6.90 31.26 -1.79
C GLN A 118 -5.42 31.27 -2.19
N LEU A 119 -4.65 32.24 -1.70
CA LEU A 119 -3.21 32.31 -1.99
C LEU A 119 -2.45 31.12 -1.39
N ALA A 120 -2.83 30.68 -0.18
CA ALA A 120 -2.23 29.52 0.44
C ALA A 120 -2.61 28.23 -0.30
N LEU A 121 -3.87 28.10 -0.71
CA LEU A 121 -4.34 26.97 -1.52
C LEU A 121 -3.58 26.87 -2.86
N ALA A 122 -3.41 28.00 -3.54
CA ALA A 122 -2.68 28.06 -4.81
C ALA A 122 -1.20 27.64 -4.70
N VAL A 123 -0.60 27.75 -3.51
CA VAL A 123 0.77 27.24 -3.26
C VAL A 123 0.79 25.71 -3.22
N PHE A 124 -0.23 25.09 -2.62
CA PHE A 124 -0.39 23.63 -2.66
C PHE A 124 -0.67 23.16 -4.08
N ALA A 125 -1.65 23.76 -4.78
CA ALA A 125 -2.00 23.43 -6.16
C ALA A 125 -0.80 23.54 -7.11
N GLY A 126 -0.01 24.60 -6.98
CA GLY A 126 1.20 24.80 -7.78
C GLY A 126 2.32 23.78 -7.53
N SER A 127 2.20 22.94 -6.50
CA SER A 127 3.13 21.85 -6.21
C SER A 127 2.70 20.49 -6.75
N CYS A 128 1.45 20.38 -7.22
CA CYS A 128 0.93 19.16 -7.84
C CYS A 128 1.62 18.87 -9.18
N LYS A 129 1.75 17.58 -9.49
CA LYS A 129 2.26 17.12 -10.78
C LYS A 129 1.08 17.05 -11.77
N SER A 130 1.38 17.17 -13.06
CA SER A 130 0.37 17.06 -14.12
C SER A 130 -0.13 15.64 -14.38
N VAL A 131 0.53 14.65 -13.79
CA VAL A 131 0.16 13.23 -13.77
C VAL A 131 0.52 12.81 -12.35
N ASP A 132 -0.46 12.34 -11.60
CA ASP A 132 -0.22 11.76 -10.28
C ASP A 132 0.33 10.34 -10.42
N ASP A 133 0.62 9.72 -9.29
CA ASP A 133 1.27 8.41 -9.25
C ASP A 133 0.34 7.36 -8.61
N ASP A 134 -0.86 7.72 -8.19
CA ASP A 134 -1.83 6.82 -7.56
C ASP A 134 -2.46 5.84 -8.55
N ILE A 135 -3.10 4.82 -7.98
CA ILE A 135 -3.75 3.74 -8.72
C ILE A 135 -5.11 3.53 -8.05
N GLU A 136 -6.17 4.04 -8.66
CA GLU A 136 -7.54 3.95 -8.17
C GLU A 136 -8.23 2.67 -8.62
N CYS A 137 -7.66 2.02 -9.63
CA CYS A 137 -8.38 0.95 -10.30
C CYS A 137 -8.42 -0.38 -9.54
N ILE A 138 -7.73 -0.46 -8.40
CA ILE A 138 -7.69 -1.62 -7.53
C ILE A 138 -7.44 -1.20 -6.07
N ASP A 139 -8.27 -1.70 -5.15
CA ASP A 139 -8.16 -1.44 -3.71
C ASP A 139 -7.83 -2.70 -2.92
N PHE A 140 -7.20 -2.51 -1.76
CA PHE A 140 -7.09 -3.57 -0.75
C PHE A 140 -8.40 -3.73 0.02
N ILE A 141 -8.87 -4.97 0.17
CA ILE A 141 -9.94 -5.27 1.11
C ILE A 141 -9.34 -5.51 2.49
N TYR A 142 -9.61 -4.59 3.40
CA TYR A 142 -9.10 -4.65 4.77
C TYR A 142 -9.89 -5.60 5.69
N PRO A 143 -9.24 -6.14 6.75
CA PRO A 143 -7.86 -5.89 7.16
C PRO A 143 -6.82 -6.72 6.38
N VAL A 144 -5.62 -6.15 6.21
CA VAL A 144 -4.46 -6.85 5.63
C VAL A 144 -3.40 -7.02 6.72
N GLN A 145 -2.91 -8.24 6.89
CA GLN A 145 -1.90 -8.55 7.91
C GLN A 145 -0.51 -8.66 7.29
N PHE A 146 0.47 -8.05 7.95
CA PHE A 146 1.88 -8.08 7.57
C PHE A 146 2.73 -8.71 8.67
N SER A 147 3.80 -9.39 8.29
CA SER A 147 4.88 -9.79 9.19
C SER A 147 6.10 -8.94 8.93
N THR A 148 6.75 -8.47 9.99
CA THR A 148 7.99 -7.69 9.90
C THR A 148 9.11 -8.33 10.70
N PHE A 149 10.33 -8.18 10.20
CA PHE A 149 11.57 -8.60 10.89
C PHE A 149 12.56 -7.44 10.90
N ASP A 150 12.91 -6.94 12.09
CA ASP A 150 13.98 -5.95 12.25
C ASP A 150 15.29 -6.64 12.62
N SER A 151 16.27 -6.55 11.74
CA SER A 151 17.59 -7.18 11.91
C SER A 151 18.46 -6.53 13.00
N ASN A 152 18.18 -5.28 13.40
CA ASN A 152 18.91 -4.64 14.51
C ASN A 152 18.47 -5.17 15.86
N THR A 153 17.16 -5.39 16.03
CA THR A 153 16.56 -5.83 17.29
C THR A 153 16.32 -7.34 17.34
N ASN A 154 16.46 -8.03 16.20
CA ASN A 154 16.06 -9.42 15.98
C ASN A 154 14.60 -9.68 16.38
N GLN A 155 13.73 -8.69 16.15
CA GLN A 155 12.34 -8.76 16.54
C GLN A 155 11.47 -9.12 15.34
N LEU A 156 10.61 -10.13 15.53
CA LEU A 156 9.51 -10.46 14.64
C LEU A 156 8.22 -9.84 15.18
N GLN A 157 7.45 -9.21 14.31
CA GLN A 157 6.14 -8.66 14.64
C GLN A 157 5.12 -9.01 13.58
N THR A 158 3.85 -9.02 13.98
CA THR A 158 2.70 -9.07 13.08
C THR A 158 1.93 -7.79 13.26
N VAL A 159 1.58 -7.14 12.15
CA VAL A 159 0.91 -5.84 12.10
C VAL A 159 -0.38 -6.02 11.31
N ASP A 160 -1.51 -5.70 11.93
CA ASP A 160 -2.80 -5.63 11.25
C ASP A 160 -3.00 -4.19 10.74
N ILE A 161 -3.30 -4.07 9.45
CA ILE A 161 -3.57 -2.80 8.78
C ILE A 161 -5.06 -2.78 8.41
N ASP A 162 -5.75 -1.69 8.71
CA ASP A 162 -7.21 -1.58 8.66
C ASP A 162 -7.73 -0.56 7.63
N HIS A 163 -6.89 0.32 7.11
CA HIS A 163 -7.23 1.24 6.02
C HIS A 163 -5.97 1.81 5.31
N ASP A 164 -6.17 2.49 4.18
CA ASP A 164 -5.11 2.97 3.28
C ASP A 164 -4.12 3.91 3.96
N ALA A 165 -4.59 4.90 4.72
CA ALA A 165 -3.68 5.81 5.42
C ALA A 165 -2.73 5.10 6.40
N VAL A 166 -3.15 3.98 7.03
CA VAL A 166 -2.24 3.17 7.87
C VAL A 166 -1.25 2.43 6.99
N LEU A 167 -1.69 1.84 5.86
CA LEU A 167 -0.82 1.14 4.93
C LEU A 167 0.22 2.07 4.31
N PHE A 168 -0.20 3.24 3.82
CA PHE A 168 0.67 4.27 3.24
C PHE A 168 1.79 4.64 4.20
N ARG A 169 1.44 4.93 5.47
CA ARG A 169 2.41 5.28 6.51
C ARG A 169 3.31 4.09 6.84
N PHE A 170 2.73 2.90 7.01
CA PHE A 170 3.47 1.68 7.30
C PHE A 170 4.57 1.43 6.26
N MET A 171 4.24 1.53 4.97
CA MET A 171 5.19 1.36 3.87
C MET A 171 6.22 2.50 3.79
N SER A 172 5.81 3.74 4.09
CA SER A 172 6.69 4.91 4.06
C SER A 172 7.72 4.93 5.20
N ASP A 173 7.34 4.41 6.37
CA ASP A 173 8.17 4.41 7.58
C ASP A 173 9.13 3.21 7.67
N LEU A 174 9.10 2.29 6.69
CA LEU A 174 9.99 1.13 6.67
C LEU A 174 11.47 1.54 6.69
N ASN A 175 12.18 1.04 7.69
CA ASN A 175 13.62 1.20 7.85
C ASN A 175 14.35 0.24 6.90
N ASP A 176 15.56 0.59 6.48
CA ASP A 176 16.36 -0.25 5.56
C ASP A 176 16.77 -1.61 6.18
N ASN A 177 16.65 -1.76 7.50
CA ASN A 177 16.98 -2.98 8.25
C ASN A 177 15.75 -3.85 8.55
N THR A 178 14.57 -3.41 8.11
CA THR A 178 13.28 -4.08 8.33
C THR A 178 12.86 -4.82 7.08
N SER A 179 12.69 -6.13 7.18
CA SER A 179 12.06 -6.95 6.13
C SER A 179 10.56 -7.03 6.39
N VAL A 180 9.76 -6.98 5.33
CA VAL A 180 8.29 -7.06 5.39
C VAL A 180 7.81 -8.18 4.49
N SER A 181 6.77 -8.89 4.92
CA SER A 181 6.02 -9.83 4.09
C SER A 181 4.53 -9.68 4.35
N ILE A 182 3.71 -9.95 3.35
CA ILE A 182 2.25 -10.05 3.51
C ILE A 182 1.90 -11.43 4.03
N ASN A 183 0.93 -11.50 4.94
CA ASN A 183 0.34 -12.75 5.38
C ASN A 183 -0.83 -13.09 4.44
N TYR A 184 -0.49 -13.76 3.34
CA TYR A 184 -1.45 -14.21 2.33
C TYR A 184 -2.42 -15.30 2.84
N PRO A 185 -3.58 -15.48 2.18
CA PRO A 185 -4.08 -14.70 1.05
C PRO A 185 -4.59 -13.30 1.44
N ILE A 186 -4.66 -12.41 0.46
CA ILE A 186 -5.33 -11.11 0.60
C ILE A 186 -6.38 -10.95 -0.48
N ASP A 187 -7.43 -10.19 -0.16
CA ASP A 187 -8.50 -9.87 -1.09
C ASP A 187 -8.30 -8.44 -1.64
N LEU A 188 -8.60 -8.26 -2.93
CA LEU A 188 -8.54 -7.00 -3.65
C LEU A 188 -9.92 -6.72 -4.27
N LEU A 189 -10.26 -5.44 -4.39
CA LEU A 189 -11.46 -4.97 -5.08
C LEU A 189 -11.05 -4.22 -6.33
N LEU A 190 -11.47 -4.69 -7.50
CA LEU A 190 -11.24 -3.96 -8.76
C LEU A 190 -12.27 -2.85 -8.93
N HIS A 191 -11.93 -1.82 -9.72
CA HIS A 191 -12.83 -0.70 -10.03
C HIS A 191 -14.20 -1.12 -10.57
N ASN A 192 -14.28 -2.24 -11.29
CA ASN A 192 -15.54 -2.78 -11.81
C ASN A 192 -16.42 -3.48 -10.73
N GLY A 193 -15.97 -3.51 -9.47
CA GLY A 193 -16.62 -4.17 -8.34
C GLY A 193 -16.32 -5.66 -8.20
N GLU A 194 -15.47 -6.23 -9.06
CA GLU A 194 -15.02 -7.62 -8.97
C GLU A 194 -14.03 -7.80 -7.82
N LYS A 195 -14.16 -8.92 -7.10
CA LYS A 195 -13.21 -9.31 -6.06
C LYS A 195 -12.27 -10.36 -6.59
N VAL A 196 -10.97 -10.11 -6.43
CA VAL A 196 -9.91 -11.06 -6.75
C VAL A 196 -9.07 -11.29 -5.50
N ASP A 197 -8.44 -12.45 -5.41
CA ASP A 197 -7.51 -12.75 -4.32
C ASP A 197 -6.10 -12.94 -4.85
N ALA A 198 -5.10 -12.64 -4.02
CA ALA A 198 -3.70 -12.93 -4.30
C ALA A 198 -3.14 -13.87 -3.23
N GLN A 199 -2.41 -14.89 -3.67
CA GLN A 199 -1.83 -15.93 -2.81
C GLN A 199 -0.34 -15.68 -2.53
N HIS A 200 0.34 -14.87 -3.34
CA HIS A 200 1.74 -14.50 -3.17
C HIS A 200 2.10 -13.20 -3.93
N ASN A 201 3.33 -12.73 -3.72
CA ASN A 201 3.83 -11.45 -4.26
C ASN A 201 3.74 -11.34 -5.79
N GLU A 202 4.06 -12.41 -6.52
CA GLU A 202 3.99 -12.41 -7.99
C GLU A 202 2.53 -12.29 -8.51
N GLU A 203 1.57 -12.95 -7.86
CA GLU A 203 0.16 -12.85 -8.22
C GLU A 203 -0.38 -11.44 -7.93
N LEU A 204 -0.08 -10.89 -6.74
CA LEU A 204 -0.44 -9.51 -6.40
C LEU A 204 0.15 -8.51 -7.40
N LEU A 205 1.43 -8.67 -7.75
CA LEU A 205 2.08 -7.81 -8.75
C LEU A 205 1.39 -7.91 -10.11
N SER A 206 1.05 -9.12 -10.57
CA SER A 206 0.34 -9.30 -11.85
C SER A 206 -1.04 -8.65 -11.81
N SER A 207 -1.83 -8.89 -10.76
CA SER A 207 -3.17 -8.31 -10.62
C SER A 207 -3.15 -6.77 -10.70
N ILE A 208 -2.18 -6.14 -10.03
CA ILE A 208 -2.04 -4.67 -10.09
C ILE A 208 -1.64 -4.21 -11.50
N MET A 209 -0.64 -4.86 -12.09
CA MET A 209 -0.13 -4.48 -13.42
C MET A 209 -1.16 -4.67 -14.54
N ASP A 210 -1.96 -5.72 -14.46
CA ASP A 210 -2.99 -6.01 -15.45
C ASP A 210 -4.06 -4.91 -15.44
N VAL A 211 -4.47 -4.47 -14.25
CA VAL A 211 -5.52 -3.46 -14.06
C VAL A 211 -5.03 -2.05 -14.40
N ALA A 212 -3.83 -1.67 -13.95
CA ALA A 212 -3.22 -0.37 -14.27
C ALA A 212 -3.04 -0.14 -15.79
N SER A 213 -3.04 -1.20 -16.60
CA SER A 213 -2.97 -1.09 -18.06
C SER A 213 -4.34 -1.00 -18.76
N ALA A 214 -5.41 -1.32 -18.04
CA ALA A 214 -6.74 -1.55 -18.59
C ALA A 214 -7.77 -0.49 -18.18
N CYS A 215 -7.44 0.32 -17.19
CA CYS A 215 -8.31 1.32 -16.58
C CYS A 215 -7.91 2.74 -17.00
N ASP A 216 -8.91 3.63 -17.06
CA ASP A 216 -8.71 5.07 -17.18
C ASP A 216 -8.88 5.62 -15.76
N GLU A 217 -7.79 6.11 -15.16
CA GLU A 217 -7.74 6.60 -13.76
C GLU A 217 -8.53 7.93 -13.61
N ASN A 218 -9.14 8.45 -14.68
CA ASN A 218 -9.99 9.64 -14.70
C ASN A 218 -9.32 10.95 -14.22
N ASP A 219 -7.99 11.06 -14.34
CA ASP A 219 -7.18 12.26 -14.05
C ASP A 219 -7.48 13.52 -14.93
N ASN A 220 -8.67 13.65 -15.51
CA ASN A 220 -9.02 14.66 -16.54
C ASN A 220 -9.99 15.75 -16.07
#